data_AF-A0A2V7UYK5-F1
#
_entry.id   AF-A0A2V7UYK5-F1
#
_cell.length_a   1.000
_cell.length_b   1.000
_cell.length_c   1.000
_cell.angle_alpha   90.00
_cell.angle_beta   90.00
_cell.angle_gamma   90.00
#
_symmetry.space_group_name_H-M   'P 1'
#
loop_
_entity.id
_entity.type
_entity.pdbx_description
1 polymer ?
#
loop_
_entity_poly.entity_id
_entity_poly.type
_entity_poly.pdbx_seq_one_letter_code
_entity_poly.pdbx_strand_id
1 'polypeptide(L)'
;RRIIGIAKGSTEDWLSVMETAHRLGLKTTATMMFGHVETLEERIDHLLHLRDLQDRTHGFTAFIAWTFQPTNTAIGGDELTSFQYLRTLAVARVMLDNFPNVQASWVTQGGKIGQVSLRFGANDFGSLMIEENVVSAAGAHFRLTEAEIARNIQDAGFIPKRRTMDYRIVGDPYCWSQGAQEGTAAGSAAR
;
A
#
# COMPACT_ATOMS: atom_id res chain seq x y z
N ARG A 1 20.67 8.89 4.08
CA ARG A 1 21.38 9.18 5.36
C ARG A 1 21.73 7.88 6.07
N ARG A 2 22.90 7.78 6.74
CA ARG A 2 23.31 6.59 7.52
C ARG A 2 22.46 6.33 8.78
N ILE A 3 21.65 7.32 9.19
CA ILE A 3 20.84 7.29 10.42
C ILE A 3 19.67 6.30 10.34
N ILE A 4 19.15 6.01 9.14
CA ILE A 4 17.94 5.17 8.95
C ILE A 4 18.31 3.69 8.71
N GLY A 5 19.59 3.39 8.45
CA GLY A 5 20.07 2.03 8.24
C GLY A 5 21.55 2.02 7.89
N ILE A 6 22.36 1.40 8.74
CA ILE A 6 23.83 1.39 8.63
C ILE A 6 24.30 0.52 7.45
N ALA A 7 23.51 -0.50 7.07
CA ALA A 7 23.75 -1.39 5.94
C ALA A 7 22.84 -1.12 4.72
N LYS A 8 22.12 0.01 4.69
CA LYS A 8 21.23 0.36 3.57
C LYS A 8 22.09 0.82 2.37
N GLY A 9 21.84 0.25 1.19
CA GLY A 9 22.44 0.72 -0.07
C GLY A 9 22.07 2.17 -0.39
N SER A 10 22.82 2.79 -1.30
CA SER A 10 22.52 4.16 -1.75
C SER A 10 21.24 4.20 -2.59
N THR A 11 20.69 5.40 -2.80
CA THR A 11 19.56 5.59 -3.73
C THR A 11 19.91 5.12 -5.13
N GLU A 12 21.14 5.38 -5.59
CA GLU A 12 21.61 4.97 -6.92
C GLU A 12 21.69 3.44 -7.03
N ASP A 13 22.17 2.76 -5.99
CA ASP A 13 22.21 1.29 -5.97
C ASP A 13 20.81 0.70 -6.09
N TRP A 14 19.84 1.26 -5.35
CA TRP A 14 18.46 0.80 -5.41
C TRP A 14 17.84 1.03 -6.79
N LEU A 15 18.04 2.22 -7.37
CA LEU A 15 17.53 2.55 -8.72
C LEU A 15 18.16 1.65 -9.78
N SER A 16 19.46 1.38 -9.70
CA SER A 16 20.19 0.49 -10.62
C SER A 16 19.68 -0.95 -10.55
N VAL A 17 19.39 -1.46 -9.35
CA VAL A 17 18.77 -2.78 -9.17
C VAL A 17 17.38 -2.84 -9.82
N MET A 18 16.54 -1.83 -9.59
CA MET A 18 15.20 -1.78 -10.17
C MET A 18 15.26 -1.67 -11.69
N GLU A 19 16.12 -0.80 -12.22
CA GLU A 19 16.34 -0.66 -13.66
C GLU A 19 16.80 -1.97 -14.30
N THR A 20 17.73 -2.67 -13.65
CA THR A 20 18.20 -3.99 -14.11
C THR A 20 17.05 -5.01 -14.11
N ALA A 21 16.26 -5.08 -13.03
CA ALA A 21 15.11 -5.96 -12.96
C ALA A 21 14.11 -5.68 -14.10
N HIS A 22 13.82 -4.41 -14.36
CA HIS A 22 12.90 -4.01 -15.43
C HIS A 22 13.43 -4.36 -16.82
N ARG A 23 14.74 -4.20 -17.07
CA ARG A 23 15.39 -4.60 -18.32
C ARG A 23 15.38 -6.12 -18.54
N LEU A 24 15.31 -6.90 -17.46
CA LEU A 24 15.11 -8.35 -17.50
C LEU A 24 13.63 -8.75 -17.64
N GLY A 25 12.72 -7.79 -17.81
CA GLY A 25 11.29 -8.02 -17.96
C GLY A 25 10.53 -8.25 -16.66
N LEU A 26 11.19 -8.10 -15.50
CA LEU A 26 10.54 -8.23 -14.20
C LEU A 26 9.71 -6.98 -13.89
N LYS A 27 8.59 -7.19 -13.20
CA LYS A 27 7.74 -6.13 -12.67
C LYS A 27 7.99 -5.96 -11.19
N THR A 28 8.07 -4.72 -10.72
CA THR A 28 8.37 -4.40 -9.31
C THR A 28 7.41 -3.35 -8.76
N THR A 29 7.53 -3.05 -7.47
CA THR A 29 6.84 -1.91 -6.83
C THR A 29 7.87 -0.94 -6.27
N ALA A 30 7.49 0.32 -6.14
CA ALA A 30 8.28 1.34 -5.47
C ALA A 30 7.64 1.71 -4.14
N THR A 31 8.47 1.90 -3.11
CA THR A 31 7.96 2.27 -1.77
C THR A 31 8.67 3.50 -1.23
N MET A 32 7.92 4.31 -0.49
CA MET A 32 8.45 5.43 0.28
C MET A 32 7.94 5.34 1.71
N MET A 33 8.85 5.04 2.64
CA MET A 33 8.62 5.28 4.07
C MET A 33 8.87 6.77 4.33
N PHE A 34 7.96 7.44 5.04
CA PHE A 34 8.08 8.86 5.34
C PHE A 34 7.51 9.19 6.73
N GLY A 35 7.84 10.37 7.24
CA GLY A 35 7.50 10.79 8.60
C GLY A 35 8.55 10.43 9.63
N HIS A 36 9.78 10.18 9.18
CA HIS A 36 10.93 10.07 10.06
C HIS A 36 11.67 11.42 10.04
N VAL A 37 13.00 11.40 9.94
CA VAL A 37 13.87 12.58 9.98
C VAL A 37 13.99 13.32 8.64
N GLU A 38 13.27 12.93 7.59
CA GLU A 38 13.42 13.49 6.25
C GLU A 38 12.69 14.83 6.07
N THR A 39 13.21 15.66 5.17
CA THR A 39 12.55 16.92 4.80
C THR A 39 11.49 16.69 3.71
N LEU A 40 10.64 17.69 3.48
CA LEU A 40 9.65 17.62 2.39
C LEU A 40 10.35 17.59 1.03
N GLU A 41 11.43 18.34 0.86
CA GLU A 41 12.28 18.34 -0.34
C GLU A 41 12.81 16.93 -0.61
N GLU A 42 13.30 16.22 0.40
CA GLU A 42 13.78 14.84 0.26
C GLU A 42 12.66 13.87 -0.17
N ARG A 43 11.40 14.11 0.21
CA ARG A 43 10.24 13.33 -0.29
C ARG A 43 9.95 13.63 -1.76
N ILE A 44 10.03 14.90 -2.16
CA ILE A 44 9.81 15.32 -3.54
C ILE A 44 10.92 14.74 -4.44
N ASP A 45 12.17 14.82 -4.02
CA ASP A 45 13.31 14.22 -4.72
C ASP A 45 13.14 12.70 -4.89
N HIS A 46 12.61 12.00 -3.87
CA HIS A 46 12.28 10.58 -3.98
C HIS A 46 11.27 10.33 -5.10
N LEU A 47 10.16 11.08 -5.13
CA LEU A 47 9.12 10.92 -6.15
C LEU A 47 9.64 11.24 -7.57
N LEU A 48 10.50 12.24 -7.72
CA LEU A 48 11.13 12.57 -9.00
C LEU A 48 12.01 11.42 -9.51
N HIS A 49 12.87 10.85 -8.68
CA HIS A 49 13.69 9.70 -9.09
C HIS A 49 12.85 8.50 -9.52
N LEU A 50 11.76 8.21 -8.81
CA LEU A 50 10.84 7.13 -9.18
C LEU A 50 10.16 7.40 -10.52
N ARG A 51 9.68 8.63 -10.73
CA ARG A 51 9.05 9.03 -11.99
C ARG A 51 10.02 8.90 -13.17
N ASP A 52 11.23 9.43 -13.02
CA ASP A 52 12.25 9.41 -14.08
C ASP A 52 12.64 7.96 -14.44
N LEU A 53 12.79 7.08 -13.45
CA LEU A 53 13.07 5.67 -13.72
C LEU A 53 11.88 4.97 -14.38
N GLN A 54 10.66 5.29 -13.96
CA GLN A 54 9.46 4.74 -14.57
C GLN A 54 9.28 5.19 -16.02
N ASP A 55 9.64 6.43 -16.38
CA ASP A 55 9.65 6.92 -17.76
C ASP A 55 10.64 6.15 -18.64
N ARG A 56 11.78 5.72 -18.07
CA ARG A 56 12.77 4.93 -18.82
C ARG A 56 12.38 3.46 -18.98
N THR A 57 11.71 2.88 -18.01
CA THR A 57 11.62 1.41 -17.88
C THR A 57 10.22 0.83 -17.83
N HIS A 58 9.21 1.62 -17.44
CA HIS A 58 7.80 1.21 -17.31
C HIS A 58 7.61 -0.10 -16.51
N GLY A 59 8.50 -0.36 -15.56
CA GLY A 59 8.56 -1.63 -14.82
C GLY A 59 7.82 -1.63 -13.49
N PHE A 60 7.56 -0.45 -12.92
CA PHE A 60 6.81 -0.35 -11.67
C PHE A 60 5.31 -0.56 -11.92
N THR A 61 4.70 -1.44 -11.12
CA THR A 61 3.26 -1.70 -11.13
C THR A 61 2.50 -0.84 -10.13
N ALA A 62 3.17 -0.40 -9.06
CA ALA A 62 2.55 0.38 -8.00
C ALA A 62 3.54 1.22 -7.22
N PHE A 63 3.03 2.32 -6.67
CA PHE A 63 3.68 3.10 -5.63
C PHE A 63 3.00 2.87 -4.28
N ILE A 64 3.79 2.73 -3.22
CA ILE A 64 3.32 2.43 -1.86
C ILE A 64 3.95 3.42 -0.89
N ALA A 65 3.15 4.36 -0.38
CA ALA A 65 3.58 5.30 0.66
C ALA A 65 3.12 4.79 2.03
N TRP A 66 4.04 4.69 2.98
CA TRP A 66 3.72 4.26 4.34
C TRP A 66 4.39 5.14 5.37
N THR A 67 3.68 5.40 6.46
CA THR A 67 4.18 6.23 7.55
C THR A 67 5.19 5.46 8.37
N PHE A 68 6.23 6.14 8.80
CA PHE A 68 7.15 5.65 9.80
C PHE A 68 6.41 5.41 11.11
N GLN A 69 6.68 4.26 11.73
CA GLN A 69 6.14 3.85 13.02
C GLN A 69 7.27 3.98 14.05
N PRO A 70 7.27 5.01 14.91
CA PRO A 70 8.41 5.33 15.77
C PRO A 70 8.57 4.38 16.95
N THR A 71 7.48 3.72 17.36
CA THR A 71 7.46 2.79 18.49
C THR A 71 8.47 1.66 18.28
N ASN A 72 9.27 1.37 19.32
CA ASN A 72 10.33 0.35 19.31
C ASN A 72 11.44 0.57 18.26
N THR A 73 11.64 1.80 17.78
CA THR A 73 12.76 2.14 16.88
C THR A 73 13.80 3.02 17.59
N ALA A 74 15.06 2.95 17.16
CA ALA A 74 16.13 3.81 17.68
C ALA A 74 16.00 5.29 17.25
N ILE A 75 15.19 5.58 16.23
CA ILE A 75 14.96 6.93 15.71
C ILE A 75 13.94 7.66 16.60
N GLY A 76 12.92 6.95 17.10
CA GLY A 76 11.84 7.54 17.89
C GLY A 76 11.09 8.65 17.14
N GLY A 77 10.50 9.57 17.89
CA GLY A 77 9.71 10.69 17.36
C GLY A 77 8.20 10.46 17.42
N ASP A 78 7.45 11.42 16.90
CA ASP A 78 5.99 11.38 16.89
C ASP A 78 5.45 10.70 15.63
N GLU A 79 4.39 9.93 15.80
CA GLU A 79 3.69 9.36 14.65
C GLU A 79 3.00 10.48 13.84
N LEU A 80 3.11 10.40 12.52
CA LEU A 80 2.39 11.34 11.66
C LEU A 80 0.87 11.16 11.77
N THR A 81 0.16 12.29 11.72
CA THR A 81 -1.29 12.29 11.64
C THR A 81 -1.76 11.69 10.31
N SER A 82 -2.95 11.08 10.31
CA SER A 82 -3.57 10.58 9.08
C SER A 82 -3.80 11.66 8.02
N PHE A 83 -3.96 12.93 8.44
CA PHE A 83 -4.01 14.06 7.51
C PHE A 83 -2.71 14.24 6.73
N GLN A 84 -1.55 14.16 7.41
CA GLN A 84 -0.24 14.26 6.76
C GLN A 84 0.01 13.07 5.83
N TYR A 85 -0.46 11.88 6.19
CA TYR A 85 -0.42 10.71 5.32
C TYR A 85 -1.27 10.92 4.06
N LEU A 86 -2.55 11.28 4.21
CA LEU A 86 -3.48 11.50 3.08
C LEU A 86 -2.98 12.61 2.15
N ARG A 87 -2.40 13.69 2.70
CA ARG A 87 -1.77 14.75 1.92
C ARG A 87 -0.59 14.22 1.10
N THR A 88 0.28 13.42 1.71
CA THR A 88 1.46 12.85 1.02
C THR A 88 1.01 11.89 -0.10
N LEU A 89 0.00 11.05 0.17
CA LEU A 89 -0.58 10.14 -0.81
C LEU A 89 -1.16 10.89 -2.02
N ALA A 90 -1.92 11.96 -1.79
CA ALA A 90 -2.49 12.78 -2.86
C ALA A 90 -1.42 13.48 -3.70
N VAL A 91 -0.36 14.01 -3.06
CA VAL A 91 0.79 14.59 -3.77
C VAL A 91 1.47 13.52 -4.65
N ALA A 92 1.70 12.32 -4.12
CA ALA A 92 2.29 11.23 -4.90
C ALA A 92 1.42 10.84 -6.11
N ARG A 93 0.09 10.76 -5.95
CA ARG A 93 -0.84 10.49 -7.08
C ARG A 93 -0.73 11.53 -8.20
N VAL A 94 -0.56 12.80 -7.84
CA VAL A 94 -0.43 13.90 -8.82
C VAL A 94 0.94 13.90 -9.47
N MET A 95 2.00 13.65 -8.71
CA MET A 95 3.37 13.68 -9.22
C MET A 95 3.75 12.44 -10.04
N LEU A 96 3.29 11.26 -9.63
CA LEU A 96 3.58 9.98 -10.28
C LEU A 96 2.52 9.68 -11.34
N ASP A 97 2.39 10.56 -12.32
CA ASP A 97 1.43 10.42 -13.42
C ASP A 97 1.63 9.14 -14.25
N ASN A 98 2.87 8.61 -14.27
CA ASN A 98 3.28 7.41 -14.97
C ASN A 98 3.23 6.11 -14.11
N PHE A 99 2.69 6.19 -12.88
CA PHE A 99 2.37 5.02 -12.07
C PHE A 99 0.89 4.67 -12.22
N PRO A 100 0.55 3.46 -12.68
CA PRO A 100 -0.85 3.09 -12.87
C PRO A 100 -1.58 2.93 -11.53
N ASN A 101 -0.88 2.52 -10.47
CA ASN A 101 -1.49 2.19 -9.20
C ASN A 101 -0.79 2.84 -8.00
N VAL A 102 -1.60 3.25 -7.03
CA VAL A 102 -1.17 3.79 -5.75
C VAL A 102 -1.88 3.00 -4.65
N GLN A 103 -1.10 2.39 -3.76
CA GLN A 103 -1.63 1.53 -2.69
C GLN A 103 -1.87 2.32 -1.41
N ALA A 104 -3.02 2.09 -0.78
CA ALA A 104 -3.35 2.59 0.55
C ALA A 104 -2.61 1.79 1.64
N SER A 105 -1.99 2.49 2.60
CA SER A 105 -1.30 1.87 3.74
C SER A 105 -2.24 1.66 4.92
N TRP A 106 -3.27 0.82 4.77
CA TRP A 106 -4.16 0.49 5.89
C TRP A 106 -3.42 -0.24 7.03
N VAL A 107 -2.25 -0.82 6.75
CA VAL A 107 -1.42 -1.54 7.73
C VAL A 107 -0.77 -0.60 8.74
N THR A 108 -0.46 0.65 8.33
CA THR A 108 0.06 1.69 9.24
C THR A 108 -0.98 2.74 9.61
N GLN A 109 -2.15 2.78 8.94
CA GLN A 109 -3.15 3.84 9.14
C GLN A 109 -4.54 3.33 9.57
N GLY A 110 -4.76 2.02 9.51
CA GLY A 110 -6.04 1.38 9.81
C GLY A 110 -7.05 1.43 8.66
N GLY A 111 -8.07 0.57 8.77
CA GLY A 111 -9.08 0.38 7.71
C GLY A 111 -9.87 1.64 7.37
N LYS A 112 -10.21 2.48 8.35
CA LYS A 112 -10.94 3.74 8.10
C LYS A 112 -10.13 4.73 7.27
N ILE A 113 -8.84 4.86 7.54
CA ILE A 113 -7.98 5.74 6.74
C ILE A 113 -7.67 5.09 5.39
N GLY A 114 -7.54 3.75 5.33
CA GLY A 114 -7.50 3.01 4.07
C GLY A 114 -8.71 3.32 3.18
N GLN A 115 -9.92 3.33 3.75
CA GLN A 115 -11.16 3.70 3.07
C GLN A 115 -11.10 5.12 2.51
N VAL A 116 -10.72 6.10 3.34
CA VAL A 116 -10.60 7.50 2.91
C VAL A 116 -9.52 7.67 1.84
N SER A 117 -8.43 6.90 1.89
CA SER A 117 -7.32 6.95 0.92
C SER A 117 -7.78 6.75 -0.53
N LEU A 118 -8.85 5.98 -0.76
CA LEU A 118 -9.43 5.77 -2.10
C LEU A 118 -9.95 7.07 -2.74
N ARG A 119 -10.30 8.07 -1.92
CA ARG A 119 -10.68 9.42 -2.36
C ARG A 119 -9.51 10.39 -2.43
N PHE A 120 -8.31 9.95 -2.03
CA PHE A 120 -7.06 10.73 -2.05
C PHE A 120 -6.04 10.16 -3.06
N GLY A 121 -6.51 9.37 -4.03
CA GLY A 121 -5.70 8.92 -5.16
C GLY A 121 -5.27 7.46 -5.13
N ALA A 122 -5.51 6.73 -4.05
CA ALA A 122 -5.30 5.29 -4.05
C ALA A 122 -6.37 4.58 -4.88
N ASN A 123 -5.95 3.57 -5.62
CA ASN A 123 -6.83 2.64 -6.35
C ASN A 123 -6.54 1.18 -5.97
N ASP A 124 -5.61 0.95 -5.05
CA ASP A 124 -5.26 -0.35 -4.52
C ASP A 124 -5.37 -0.34 -2.99
N PHE A 125 -6.20 -1.22 -2.43
CA PHE A 125 -6.36 -1.38 -0.98
C PHE A 125 -5.31 -2.32 -0.37
N GLY A 126 -4.38 -2.82 -1.18
CA GLY A 126 -3.35 -3.75 -0.76
C GLY A 126 -3.86 -5.17 -0.52
N SER A 127 -2.92 -6.06 -0.22
CA SER A 127 -3.19 -7.48 -0.03
C SER A 127 -3.71 -7.79 1.36
N LEU A 128 -4.46 -8.89 1.48
CA LEU A 128 -4.70 -9.55 2.76
C LEU A 128 -3.38 -10.08 3.30
N MET A 129 -3.02 -9.64 4.50
CA MET A 129 -1.82 -10.13 5.16
C MET A 129 -2.19 -11.38 5.98
N ILE A 130 -1.70 -12.53 5.53
CA ILE A 130 -1.84 -13.81 6.25
C ILE A 130 -1.01 -13.76 7.55
N GLU A 131 0.17 -13.15 7.47
CA GLU A 131 1.07 -12.89 8.58
C GLU A 131 1.73 -11.52 8.35
N GLU A 132 1.65 -10.64 9.34
CA GLU A 132 2.32 -9.34 9.32
C GLU A 132 3.13 -9.24 10.61
N ASN A 133 4.46 -9.25 10.46
CA ASN A 133 5.39 -9.24 11.59
C ASN A 133 6.25 -7.96 11.65
N VAL A 134 6.33 -7.18 10.57
CA VAL A 134 7.27 -6.06 10.47
C VAL A 134 6.68 -4.80 11.09
N VAL A 135 5.48 -4.42 10.67
CA VAL A 135 4.72 -3.28 11.18
C VAL A 135 4.20 -3.56 12.60
N SER A 136 3.85 -4.81 12.88
CA SER A 136 3.49 -5.30 14.22
C SER A 136 4.66 -5.22 15.20
N ALA A 137 5.89 -5.56 14.77
CA ALA A 137 7.08 -5.36 15.60
C ALA A 137 7.35 -3.88 15.88
N ALA A 138 6.97 -2.99 14.96
CA ALA A 138 7.00 -1.54 15.12
C ALA A 138 5.74 -0.95 15.81
N GLY A 139 4.86 -1.79 16.36
CA GLY A 139 3.75 -1.38 17.23
C GLY A 139 2.41 -1.09 16.55
N ALA A 140 2.29 -1.22 15.23
CA ALA A 140 1.01 -1.06 14.53
C ALA A 140 0.32 -2.42 14.33
N HIS A 141 -0.90 -2.54 14.82
CA HIS A 141 -1.64 -3.81 14.92
C HIS A 141 -2.97 -3.78 14.18
N PHE A 142 -3.00 -3.22 12.96
CA PHE A 142 -4.20 -3.27 12.15
C PHE A 142 -4.32 -4.62 11.44
N ARG A 143 -5.47 -5.27 11.62
CA ARG A 143 -5.84 -6.50 10.92
C ARG A 143 -7.19 -6.29 10.26
N LEU A 144 -7.29 -6.68 8.99
CA LEU A 144 -8.55 -6.65 8.24
C LEU A 144 -8.76 -8.01 7.57
N THR A 145 -9.99 -8.48 7.64
CA THR A 145 -10.51 -9.59 6.85
C THR A 145 -10.83 -9.15 5.42
N GLU A 146 -10.99 -10.11 4.50
CA GLU A 146 -11.44 -9.80 3.14
C GLU A 146 -12.80 -9.09 3.12
N ALA A 147 -13.71 -9.50 4.00
CA ALA A 147 -15.02 -8.89 4.13
C ALA A 147 -14.93 -7.42 4.57
N GLU A 148 -14.02 -7.07 5.47
CA GLU A 148 -13.78 -5.68 5.89
C GLU A 148 -13.14 -4.84 4.79
N ILE A 149 -12.17 -5.40 4.04
CA ILE A 149 -11.59 -4.72 2.88
C ILE A 149 -12.66 -4.45 1.81
N ALA A 150 -13.45 -5.47 1.45
CA ALA A 150 -14.51 -5.34 0.46
C ALA A 150 -15.54 -4.28 0.89
N ARG A 151 -15.96 -4.30 2.15
CA ARG A 151 -16.89 -3.31 2.73
C ARG A 151 -16.31 -1.89 2.69
N ASN A 152 -15.05 -1.70 3.12
CA ASN A 152 -14.40 -0.38 3.07
C ASN A 152 -14.36 0.17 1.64
N ILE A 153 -14.04 -0.66 0.64
CA ILE A 153 -14.01 -0.23 -0.76
C ILE A 153 -15.42 0.14 -1.25
N GLN A 154 -16.44 -0.66 -0.93
CA GLN A 154 -17.84 -0.40 -1.29
C GLN A 154 -18.38 0.87 -0.63
N ASP A 155 -18.16 1.03 0.67
CA ASP A 155 -18.62 2.18 1.44
C ASP A 155 -17.91 3.48 1.01
N ALA A 156 -16.70 3.39 0.46
CA ALA A 156 -16.04 4.50 -0.22
C ALA A 156 -16.64 4.82 -1.60
N GLY A 157 -17.55 4.01 -2.13
CA GLY A 157 -18.22 4.16 -3.43
C GLY A 157 -17.44 3.57 -4.61
N PHE A 158 -16.62 2.54 -4.38
CA PHE A 158 -15.84 1.84 -5.41
C PHE A 158 -16.21 0.36 -5.47
N ILE A 159 -15.74 -0.33 -6.52
CA ILE A 159 -16.00 -1.77 -6.71
C ILE A 159 -14.75 -2.56 -6.31
N PRO A 160 -14.79 -3.39 -5.25
CA PRO A 160 -13.64 -4.21 -4.88
C PRO A 160 -13.43 -5.31 -5.93
N LYS A 161 -12.17 -5.51 -6.31
CA LYS A 161 -11.74 -6.55 -7.23
C LYS A 161 -10.48 -7.22 -6.68
N ARG A 162 -10.40 -8.54 -6.83
CA ARG A 162 -9.17 -9.28 -6.61
C ARG A 162 -8.25 -9.09 -7.80
N ARG A 163 -6.94 -9.00 -7.53
CA ARG A 163 -5.90 -8.82 -8.55
C ARG A 163 -4.71 -9.72 -8.31
N THR A 164 -3.94 -9.99 -9.36
CA THR A 164 -2.57 -10.51 -9.27
C THR A 164 -1.56 -9.40 -8.96
N MET A 165 -0.28 -9.75 -8.80
CA MET A 165 0.81 -8.80 -8.55
C MET A 165 1.07 -7.84 -9.72
N ASP A 166 0.81 -8.28 -10.95
CA ASP A 166 0.84 -7.48 -12.18
C ASP A 166 -0.50 -6.78 -12.46
N TYR A 167 -1.39 -6.67 -11.45
CA TYR A 167 -2.65 -5.94 -11.49
C TYR A 167 -3.72 -6.48 -12.48
N ARG A 168 -3.57 -7.70 -13.00
CA ARG A 168 -4.66 -8.35 -13.73
C ARG A 168 -5.79 -8.67 -12.77
N ILE A 169 -7.01 -8.26 -13.13
CA ILE A 169 -8.21 -8.54 -12.35
C ILE A 169 -8.56 -10.02 -12.49
N VAL A 170 -8.74 -10.71 -11.37
CA VAL A 170 -9.05 -12.16 -11.33
C VAL A 170 -10.48 -12.47 -10.88
N GLY A 171 -11.20 -11.49 -10.35
CA GLY A 171 -12.62 -11.64 -10.01
C GLY A 171 -13.06 -10.79 -8.83
N ASP A 172 -14.26 -11.08 -8.33
CA ASP A 172 -14.85 -10.46 -7.15
C ASP A 172 -14.29 -11.08 -5.85
N PRO A 173 -14.38 -10.38 -4.69
CA PRO A 173 -13.98 -10.91 -3.38
C PRO A 173 -14.50 -12.33 -3.11
N TYR A 174 -13.68 -13.20 -2.53
CA TYR A 174 -14.08 -14.57 -2.22
C TYR A 174 -15.25 -14.63 -1.23
N CYS A 175 -15.28 -13.72 -0.25
CA CYS A 175 -16.35 -13.59 0.73
C CYS A 175 -17.76 -13.42 0.10
N TRP A 176 -17.87 -12.92 -1.13
CA TRP A 176 -19.14 -12.82 -1.85
C TRP A 176 -19.55 -14.13 -2.53
N SER A 177 -18.59 -14.97 -2.90
CA SER A 177 -18.86 -16.28 -3.50
C SER A 177 -19.24 -17.33 -2.46
N GLN A 178 -18.74 -17.22 -1.21
CA GLN A 178 -19.01 -18.21 -0.16
C GLN A 178 -20.26 -17.93 0.67
N GLY A 179 -20.77 -16.69 0.70
CA GLY A 179 -22.01 -16.33 1.42
C GLY A 179 -23.30 -16.86 0.78
N ALA A 180 -23.26 -17.37 -0.47
CA ALA A 180 -24.44 -17.92 -1.13
C ALA A 180 -24.83 -19.34 -0.67
N GLN A 181 -23.98 -20.02 0.12
CA GLN A 181 -24.23 -21.41 0.55
C GLN A 181 -24.89 -21.55 1.94
N GLU A 182 -25.00 -20.49 2.74
CA GLU A 182 -25.59 -20.58 4.10
C GLU A 182 -27.12 -20.37 4.14
N GLY A 183 -27.78 -20.17 3.00
CA GLY A 183 -29.22 -19.84 2.91
C GLY A 183 -30.21 -20.98 2.72
N THR A 184 -29.77 -22.24 2.59
CA THR A 184 -30.65 -23.38 2.20
C THR A 184 -30.67 -24.56 3.17
N ALA A 185 -30.56 -24.31 4.47
CA ALA A 185 -30.71 -25.36 5.49
C ALA A 185 -31.48 -24.89 6.73
N ALA A 186 -32.70 -24.39 6.55
CA ALA A 186 -33.66 -24.26 7.65
C ALA A 186 -35.09 -24.50 7.12
N GLY A 187 -35.50 -25.76 7.07
CA GLY A 187 -36.87 -26.10 6.68
C GLY A 187 -37.10 -27.59 6.49
N SER A 188 -37.04 -28.38 7.56
CA SER A 188 -37.86 -29.59 7.73
C SER A 188 -37.46 -30.35 9.00
N ALA A 189 -38.11 -30.05 10.11
CA ALA A 189 -38.33 -31.02 11.19
C ALA A 189 -39.59 -30.61 11.98
N ALA A 190 -40.75 -30.80 11.35
CA ALA A 190 -42.02 -30.92 12.03
C ALA A 190 -42.59 -32.30 11.68
N ARG A 191 -42.45 -33.25 12.61
CA ARG A 191 -43.37 -34.34 12.94
C ARG A 191 -42.74 -35.22 14.02
#